data_AF-A0A135TAP4-F1
#
_entry.id   AF-A0A135TAP4-F1
#
_cell.length_a   1.000
_cell.length_b   1.000
_cell.length_c   1.000
_cell.angle_alpha   90.00
_cell.angle_beta   90.00
_cell.angle_gamma   90.00
#
_symmetry.space_group_name_H-M   'P 1'
#
loop_
_entity.id
_entity.type
_entity.pdbx_description
1 polymer ?
#
loop_
_entity_poly.entity_id
_entity_poly.type
_entity_poly.pdbx_seq_one_letter_code
_entity_poly.pdbx_strand_id
1 'polypeptide(L)'
;MSTDYSTAGPSMESTYQNLVQRIIYKWNEKRHTSPDTSHSYPRLIIALAGPPGSGKTTIAQKVVSAINASPEPHPKSIVLSADGFHLPLATLRALPNATEAIARRGAPWTFDGHAVVDLVRQLRSSTGLRPVLAPTFDHKVKESVPDGFTVEADVQFCIIEGNYLLVDKEPWSQIADLVDDRWLGDRDPAGASTWYPENFAKGVTSLLKPVWLG
;
A
#
# COMPACT_ATOMS: atom_id res chain seq x y z
N MET A 1 -42.57 -3.92 -22.35
CA MET A 1 -41.85 -3.37 -21.18
C MET A 1 -41.15 -4.52 -20.50
N SER A 2 -39.81 -4.50 -20.50
CA SER A 2 -38.91 -5.02 -19.46
C SER A 2 -37.50 -4.65 -19.89
N THR A 3 -36.98 -3.60 -19.29
CA THR A 3 -35.61 -3.12 -19.43
C THR A 3 -34.75 -3.91 -18.43
N ASP A 4 -33.96 -4.86 -18.92
CA ASP A 4 -32.91 -5.47 -18.11
C ASP A 4 -31.71 -4.52 -18.10
N TYR A 5 -31.53 -3.83 -16.97
CA TYR A 5 -30.31 -3.12 -16.64
C TYR A 5 -29.22 -4.15 -16.30
N SER A 6 -28.40 -4.49 -17.28
CA SER A 6 -27.10 -5.13 -17.05
C SER A 6 -26.20 -4.16 -16.30
N THR A 7 -26.03 -4.35 -14.99
CA THR A 7 -25.06 -3.60 -14.19
C THR A 7 -23.66 -4.13 -14.47
N ALA A 8 -23.09 -3.75 -15.62
CA ALA A 8 -21.66 -3.91 -15.85
C ALA A 8 -20.93 -2.98 -14.86
N GLY A 9 -20.03 -3.55 -14.05
CA GLY A 9 -19.18 -2.78 -13.14
C GLY A 9 -18.36 -1.71 -13.88
N PRO A 10 -17.82 -0.71 -13.16
CA PRO A 10 -17.01 0.34 -13.77
C PRO A 10 -15.85 -0.25 -14.58
N SER A 11 -15.58 0.31 -15.75
CA SER A 11 -14.43 -0.10 -16.56
C SER A 11 -13.12 0.13 -15.78
N MET A 12 -12.07 -0.66 -16.07
CA MET A 12 -10.76 -0.44 -15.43
C MET A 12 -10.24 0.99 -15.62
N GLU A 13 -10.47 1.60 -16.78
CA GLU A 13 -10.09 2.99 -17.03
C GLU A 13 -10.82 3.96 -16.09
N SER A 14 -12.14 3.81 -15.95
CA SER A 14 -12.91 4.63 -15.00
C SER A 14 -12.46 4.44 -13.55
N THR A 15 -12.00 3.23 -13.20
CA THR A 15 -11.44 2.94 -11.87
C THR A 15 -10.15 3.72 -11.64
N TYR A 16 -9.20 3.70 -12.60
CA TYR A 16 -7.96 4.48 -12.46
C TYR A 16 -8.23 5.97 -12.32
N GLN A 17 -9.11 6.52 -13.17
CA GLN A 17 -9.46 7.94 -13.11
C GLN A 17 -10.09 8.32 -11.77
N ASN A 18 -11.00 7.50 -11.25
CA ASN A 18 -11.61 7.74 -9.93
C ASN A 18 -10.59 7.73 -8.79
N LEU A 19 -9.62 6.81 -8.82
CA LEU A 19 -8.56 6.74 -7.80
C LEU A 19 -7.61 7.94 -7.88
N VAL A 20 -7.23 8.37 -9.09
CA VAL A 20 -6.43 9.58 -9.32
C VAL A 20 -7.15 10.81 -8.77
N GLN A 21 -8.42 11.01 -9.14
CA GLN A 21 -9.22 12.14 -8.66
C GLN A 21 -9.36 12.15 -7.13
N ARG A 22 -9.57 10.97 -6.53
CA ARG A 22 -9.64 10.83 -5.07
C ARG A 22 -8.34 11.23 -4.38
N ILE A 23 -7.18 10.89 -4.96
CA ILE A 23 -5.87 11.28 -4.42
C ILE A 23 -5.68 12.79 -4.52
N ILE A 24 -5.97 13.39 -5.68
CA ILE A 24 -5.83 14.84 -5.88
C ILE A 24 -6.72 15.60 -4.90
N TYR A 25 -7.96 15.16 -4.72
CA TYR A 25 -8.88 15.74 -3.74
C TYR A 25 -8.30 15.68 -2.31
N LYS A 26 -7.91 14.49 -1.84
CA LYS A 26 -7.33 14.31 -0.49
C LYS A 26 -6.03 15.09 -0.29
N TRP A 27 -5.18 15.14 -1.32
CA TRP A 27 -3.95 15.92 -1.27
C TRP A 27 -4.23 17.41 -1.09
N ASN A 28 -5.17 17.96 -1.85
CA ASN A 28 -5.60 19.36 -1.72
C ASN A 28 -6.19 19.64 -0.33
N GLU A 29 -7.12 18.80 0.14
CA GLU A 29 -7.70 18.94 1.49
C GLU A 29 -6.60 19.01 2.56
N LYS A 30 -5.67 18.05 2.53
CA LYS A 30 -4.59 17.95 3.50
C LYS A 30 -3.64 19.14 3.46
N ARG A 31 -3.42 19.69 2.26
CA ARG A 31 -2.60 20.89 2.03
C ARG A 31 -3.23 22.13 2.66
N HIS A 32 -4.56 22.24 2.65
CA HIS A 32 -5.29 23.37 3.22
C HIS A 32 -5.50 23.28 4.74
N THR A 33 -5.54 22.08 5.31
CA THR A 33 -5.69 21.90 6.76
C THR A 33 -4.39 22.07 7.56
N SER A 34 -3.27 22.27 6.87
CA SER A 34 -1.95 22.41 7.50
C SER A 34 -1.65 23.88 7.79
N PRO A 35 -1.27 24.26 9.02
CA PRO A 35 -0.95 25.65 9.34
C PRO A 35 0.23 26.13 8.47
N ASP A 36 0.07 27.31 7.88
CA ASP A 36 0.96 27.98 6.92
C ASP A 36 2.38 28.28 7.45
N THR A 37 2.68 27.85 8.68
CA THR A 37 3.90 28.17 9.42
C THR A 37 5.05 27.19 9.17
N SER A 38 4.81 26.04 8.52
CA SER A 38 5.88 25.13 8.07
C SER A 38 5.90 25.05 6.54
N HIS A 39 7.03 25.37 5.92
CA HIS A 39 7.26 25.23 4.47
C HIS A 39 7.26 23.75 3.98
N SER A 40 6.82 22.81 4.83
CA SER A 40 6.67 21.39 4.52
C SER A 40 5.18 21.04 4.57
N TYR A 41 4.66 20.63 3.42
CA TYR A 41 3.31 20.07 3.33
C TYR A 41 3.33 18.63 3.82
N PRO A 42 2.38 18.20 4.67
CA PRO A 42 2.38 16.85 5.17
C PRO A 42 2.12 15.84 4.04
N ARG A 43 2.88 14.75 4.01
CA ARG A 43 2.76 13.68 3.01
C ARG A 43 1.40 12.99 3.13
N LEU A 44 0.76 12.73 2.00
CA LEU A 44 -0.41 11.85 1.90
C LEU A 44 0.10 10.40 1.77
N ILE A 45 -0.43 9.48 2.58
CA ILE A 45 -0.03 8.06 2.56
C ILE A 45 -1.29 7.20 2.43
N ILE A 46 -1.31 6.31 1.44
CA ILE A 46 -2.40 5.35 1.23
C ILE A 46 -1.86 3.94 1.38
N ALA A 47 -2.55 3.11 2.16
CA ALA A 47 -2.26 1.68 2.24
C ALA A 47 -3.14 0.91 1.24
N LEU A 48 -2.50 0.13 0.37
CA LEU A 48 -3.16 -0.72 -0.62
C LEU A 48 -2.89 -2.19 -0.28
N ALA A 49 -3.93 -2.93 0.11
CA ALA A 49 -3.82 -4.37 0.34
C ALA A 49 -4.54 -5.21 -0.70
N GLY A 50 -4.09 -6.44 -0.88
CA GLY A 50 -4.75 -7.42 -1.74
C GLY A 50 -3.91 -8.68 -1.95
N PRO A 51 -4.46 -9.72 -2.60
CA PRO A 51 -3.79 -11.01 -2.70
C PRO A 51 -2.50 -10.96 -3.52
N PRO A 52 -1.61 -11.95 -3.34
CA PRO A 52 -0.68 -12.31 -4.39
C PRO A 52 -1.42 -12.47 -5.72
N GLY A 53 -0.95 -11.78 -6.77
CA GLY A 53 -1.57 -11.81 -8.10
C GLY A 53 -2.84 -10.98 -8.27
N SER A 54 -3.21 -10.12 -7.32
CA SER A 54 -4.40 -9.24 -7.44
C SER A 54 -4.24 -8.06 -8.38
N GLY A 55 -3.01 -7.73 -8.76
CA GLY A 55 -2.68 -6.54 -9.54
C GLY A 55 -2.37 -5.29 -8.70
N LYS A 56 -2.20 -5.41 -7.38
CA LYS A 56 -1.89 -4.28 -6.46
C LYS A 56 -0.72 -3.41 -6.92
N THR A 57 0.41 -4.02 -7.27
CA THR A 57 1.58 -3.29 -7.79
C THR A 57 1.25 -2.58 -9.10
N THR A 58 0.52 -3.22 -10.00
CA THR A 58 0.13 -2.64 -11.30
C THR A 58 -0.78 -1.43 -11.14
N ILE A 59 -1.82 -1.50 -10.30
CA ILE A 59 -2.72 -0.36 -10.09
C ILE A 59 -2.01 0.79 -9.38
N ALA A 60 -1.19 0.49 -8.36
CA ALA A 60 -0.44 1.50 -7.64
C ALA A 60 0.49 2.27 -8.58
N GLN A 61 1.24 1.54 -9.42
CA GLN A 61 2.14 2.12 -10.41
C GLN A 61 1.39 2.97 -11.45
N LYS A 62 0.27 2.47 -11.99
CA LYS A 62 -0.53 3.22 -12.96
C LYS A 62 -1.08 4.52 -12.37
N VAL A 63 -1.64 4.48 -11.16
CA VAL A 63 -2.19 5.66 -10.48
C VAL A 63 -1.11 6.69 -10.21
N VAL A 64 0.03 6.28 -9.64
CA VAL A 64 1.17 7.18 -9.38
C VAL A 64 1.74 7.75 -10.67
N SER A 65 1.83 6.95 -11.74
CA SER A 65 2.33 7.41 -13.04
C SER A 65 1.39 8.43 -13.66
N ALA A 66 0.07 8.21 -13.59
CA ALA A 66 -0.93 9.15 -14.08
C ALA A 66 -0.88 10.49 -13.33
N ILE A 67 -0.71 10.46 -12.00
CA ILE A 67 -0.56 11.68 -11.19
C ILE A 67 0.72 12.43 -11.57
N ASN A 68 1.86 11.74 -11.64
CA ASN A 68 3.15 12.37 -11.97
C ASN A 68 3.23 12.87 -13.42
N ALA A 69 2.35 12.38 -14.31
CA ALA A 69 2.25 12.83 -15.69
C ALA A 69 1.19 13.94 -15.89
N SER A 70 0.48 14.33 -14.84
CA SER A 70 -0.54 15.38 -14.89
C SER A 70 0.09 16.72 -15.29
N PRO A 71 -0.49 17.48 -16.23
CA PRO A 71 -0.03 18.83 -16.54
C PRO A 71 -0.42 19.87 -15.47
N GLU A 72 -1.47 19.58 -14.70
CA GLU A 72 -1.94 20.40 -13.58
C GLU A 72 -1.08 20.17 -12.33
N PRO A 73 -1.03 21.13 -11.37
CA PRO A 73 -0.32 20.94 -10.11
C PRO A 73 -0.69 19.61 -9.42
N HIS A 74 0.34 18.81 -9.13
CA HIS A 74 0.19 17.48 -8.58
C HIS A 74 1.27 17.20 -7.52
N PRO A 75 1.04 16.26 -6.57
CA PRO A 75 2.09 15.85 -5.66
C PRO A 75 3.16 15.04 -6.38
N LYS A 76 4.43 15.19 -5.96
CA LYS A 76 5.47 14.21 -6.27
C LYS A 76 5.11 12.88 -5.61
N SER A 77 4.93 11.86 -6.43
CA SER A 77 4.24 10.63 -6.03
C SER A 77 5.11 9.38 -6.23
N ILE A 78 5.06 8.43 -5.31
CA ILE A 78 5.78 7.15 -5.41
C ILE A 78 4.94 5.94 -4.97
N VAL A 79 5.40 4.75 -5.32
CA VAL A 79 4.90 3.47 -4.78
C VAL A 79 6.01 2.80 -3.98
N LEU A 80 5.67 2.27 -2.81
CA LEU A 80 6.52 1.43 -1.98
C LEU A 80 5.88 0.06 -1.82
N SER A 81 6.68 -0.99 -1.86
CA SER A 81 6.21 -2.36 -1.65
C SER A 81 6.60 -2.86 -0.26
N ALA A 82 5.66 -3.47 0.45
CA ALA A 82 5.92 -4.15 1.72
C ALA A 82 6.72 -5.46 1.52
N ASP A 83 6.90 -5.93 0.29
CA ASP A 83 7.69 -7.13 -0.01
C ASP A 83 9.17 -6.98 0.43
N GLY A 84 9.69 -5.75 0.51
CA GLY A 84 11.03 -5.50 1.05
C GLY A 84 11.22 -5.92 2.51
N PHE A 85 10.13 -6.21 3.23
CA PHE A 85 10.12 -6.60 4.64
C PHE A 85 9.95 -8.10 4.86
N HIS A 86 10.10 -8.93 3.82
CA HIS A 86 10.24 -10.37 4.04
C HIS A 86 11.42 -10.64 4.97
N LEU A 87 11.21 -11.51 5.96
CA LEU A 87 12.33 -11.97 6.79
C LEU A 87 13.36 -12.66 5.88
N PRO A 88 14.66 -12.38 6.08
CA PRO A 88 15.73 -13.06 5.35
C PRO A 88 15.62 -14.57 5.49
N LEU A 89 16.01 -15.33 4.46
CA LEU A 89 15.93 -16.79 4.52
C LEU A 89 16.76 -17.37 5.67
N ALA A 90 17.87 -16.72 6.01
CA ALA A 90 18.69 -17.08 7.17
C ALA A 90 17.89 -16.95 8.49
N THR A 91 17.10 -15.88 8.65
CA THR A 91 16.22 -15.68 9.80
C THR A 91 15.16 -16.77 9.87
N LEU A 92 14.50 -17.08 8.75
CA LEU A 92 13.49 -18.14 8.70
C LEU A 92 14.07 -19.52 9.05
N ARG A 93 15.30 -19.82 8.61
CA ARG A 93 16.00 -21.08 8.95
C ARG A 93 16.36 -21.21 10.43
N ALA A 94 16.48 -20.10 11.14
CA ALA A 94 16.79 -20.08 12.56
C ALA A 94 15.55 -20.24 13.46
N LEU A 95 14.34 -20.16 12.89
CA LEU A 95 13.10 -20.33 13.65
C LEU A 95 12.92 -21.79 14.11
N PRO A 96 12.30 -22.04 15.28
CA PRO A 96 11.98 -23.40 15.74
C PRO A 96 11.13 -24.21 14.74
N ASN A 97 10.30 -23.54 13.94
CA ASN A 97 9.46 -24.12 12.89
C ASN A 97 10.00 -23.85 11.47
N ALA A 98 11.32 -23.80 11.28
CA ALA A 98 11.98 -23.42 10.02
C ALA A 98 11.40 -24.07 8.75
N THR A 99 11.11 -25.37 8.77
CA THR A 99 10.51 -26.08 7.61
C THR A 99 9.18 -25.46 7.20
N GLU A 100 8.30 -25.17 8.17
CA GLU A 100 7.03 -24.50 7.92
C GLU A 100 7.25 -23.06 7.46
N ALA A 101 8.15 -22.33 8.11
CA ALA A 101 8.44 -20.93 7.79
C ALA A 101 8.91 -20.72 6.35
N ILE A 102 9.74 -21.64 5.87
CA ILE A 102 10.22 -21.63 4.48
C ILE A 102 9.09 -22.04 3.54
N ALA A 103 8.32 -23.07 3.87
CA ALA A 103 7.20 -23.55 3.04
C ALA A 103 6.07 -22.52 2.92
N ARG A 104 5.85 -21.73 3.97
CA ARG A 104 4.82 -20.69 4.05
C ARG A 104 5.39 -19.28 3.91
N ARG A 105 6.59 -19.13 3.33
CA ARG A 105 7.17 -17.82 3.06
C ARG A 105 6.20 -16.99 2.22
N GLY A 106 5.82 -15.82 2.72
CA GLY A 106 4.72 -15.02 2.21
C GLY A 106 3.53 -14.94 3.16
N ALA A 107 3.46 -15.77 4.23
CA ALA A 107 2.50 -15.64 5.33
C ALA A 107 2.82 -14.44 6.24
N PRO A 108 1.87 -13.88 7.02
CA PRO A 108 2.07 -12.62 7.75
C PRO A 108 3.26 -12.63 8.70
N TRP A 109 3.48 -13.76 9.38
CA TRP A 109 4.56 -13.95 10.35
C TRP A 109 5.94 -14.21 9.72
N THR A 110 6.01 -14.30 8.40
CA THR A 110 7.27 -14.39 7.64
C THR A 110 7.76 -13.02 7.14
N PHE A 111 7.08 -11.94 7.55
CA PHE A 111 7.48 -10.55 7.34
C PHE A 111 7.85 -9.91 8.68
N ASP A 112 8.72 -8.90 8.62
CA ASP A 112 8.89 -7.96 9.71
C ASP A 112 7.81 -6.87 9.64
N GLY A 113 6.64 -7.17 10.20
CA GLY A 113 5.52 -6.21 10.23
C GLY A 113 5.78 -4.97 11.08
N HIS A 114 6.64 -5.07 12.11
CA HIS A 114 6.99 -3.92 12.94
C HIS A 114 7.82 -2.91 12.13
N ALA A 115 8.78 -3.39 11.35
CA ALA A 115 9.57 -2.56 10.46
C ALA A 115 8.71 -1.87 9.37
N VAL A 116 7.62 -2.52 8.90
CA VAL A 116 6.65 -1.85 8.01
C VAL A 116 5.97 -0.68 8.73
N VAL A 117 5.45 -0.88 9.94
CA VAL A 117 4.81 0.18 10.74
C VAL A 117 5.78 1.34 10.97
N ASP A 118 7.04 1.04 11.30
CA ASP A 118 8.06 2.05 11.52
C ASP A 118 8.41 2.82 10.25
N LEU A 119 8.43 2.18 9.08
CA LEU A 119 8.54 2.89 7.81
C LEU A 119 7.38 3.89 7.64
N VAL A 120 6.13 3.49 7.90
CA VAL A 120 4.97 4.41 7.76
C VAL A 120 5.11 5.62 8.70
N ARG A 121 5.54 5.40 9.95
CA ARG A 121 5.82 6.49 10.91
C ARG A 121 6.93 7.42 10.42
N GLN A 122 8.02 6.86 9.93
CA GLN A 122 9.14 7.64 9.41
C GLN A 122 8.68 8.49 8.21
N LEU A 123 7.97 7.90 7.26
CA LEU A 123 7.41 8.60 6.10
C LEU A 123 6.52 9.77 6.53
N ARG A 124 5.71 9.61 7.58
CA ARG A 124 4.85 10.67 8.09
C ARG A 124 5.68 11.83 8.66
N SER A 125 6.62 11.52 9.53
CA SER A 125 7.42 12.49 10.29
C SER A 125 8.52 13.19 9.49
N SER A 126 9.02 12.60 8.41
CA SER A 126 10.22 13.08 7.70
C SER A 126 9.95 14.06 6.56
N THR A 127 8.68 14.25 6.20
CA THR A 127 8.28 15.02 5.01
C THR A 127 8.83 16.44 5.08
N GLY A 128 9.50 16.88 4.02
CA GLY A 128 10.17 18.18 3.92
C GLY A 128 11.37 18.38 4.86
N LEU A 129 11.74 17.35 5.64
CA LEU A 129 12.86 17.41 6.58
C LEU A 129 14.06 16.59 6.10
N ARG A 130 13.84 15.33 5.74
CA ARG A 130 14.92 14.40 5.35
C ARG A 130 14.42 13.22 4.52
N PRO A 131 15.28 12.61 3.68
CA PRO A 131 14.95 11.38 2.99
C PRO A 131 14.74 10.21 3.97
N VAL A 132 13.98 9.21 3.53
CA VAL A 132 13.73 7.95 4.25
C VAL A 132 14.20 6.79 3.37
N LEU A 133 14.99 5.89 3.93
CA LEU A 133 15.42 4.67 3.26
C LEU A 133 14.36 3.59 3.49
N ALA A 134 13.99 2.90 2.42
CA ALA A 134 13.04 1.80 2.44
C ALA A 134 13.70 0.56 1.82
N PRO A 135 13.49 -0.62 2.41
CA PRO A 135 13.96 -1.86 1.81
C PRO A 135 13.15 -2.17 0.55
N THR A 136 13.78 -2.85 -0.41
CA THR A 136 13.13 -3.41 -1.59
C THR A 136 13.28 -4.93 -1.59
N PHE A 137 12.64 -5.61 -2.55
CA PHE A 137 12.75 -7.06 -2.70
C PHE A 137 13.25 -7.42 -4.09
N ASP A 138 14.34 -8.18 -4.17
CA ASP A 138 14.81 -8.72 -5.44
C ASP A 138 14.18 -10.09 -5.69
N HIS A 139 13.20 -10.13 -6.59
CA HIS A 139 12.51 -11.37 -6.95
C HIS A 139 13.40 -12.40 -7.67
N LYS A 140 14.55 -12.00 -8.23
CA LYS A 140 15.49 -12.94 -8.89
C LYS A 140 16.21 -13.80 -7.85
N VAL A 141 16.70 -13.17 -6.78
CA VAL A 141 17.42 -13.88 -5.70
C VAL A 141 16.52 -14.19 -4.49
N LYS A 142 15.29 -13.67 -4.47
CA LYS A 142 14.27 -13.84 -3.43
C LYS A 142 14.75 -13.37 -2.05
N GLU A 143 15.38 -12.21 -2.00
CA GLU A 143 15.85 -11.60 -0.76
C GLU A 143 15.50 -10.11 -0.69
N SER A 144 15.32 -9.62 0.54
CA SER A 144 15.20 -8.19 0.82
C SER A 144 16.54 -7.49 0.56
N VAL A 145 16.49 -6.30 -0.04
CA VAL A 145 17.61 -5.39 -0.20
C VAL A 145 17.41 -4.23 0.78
N PRO A 146 18.14 -4.19 1.90
CA PRO A 146 18.11 -3.06 2.83
C PRO A 146 18.43 -1.76 2.11
N ASP A 147 17.74 -0.69 2.48
CA ASP A 147 17.94 0.65 1.90
C ASP A 147 17.90 0.71 0.36
N GLY A 148 17.21 -0.25 -0.26
CA GLY A 148 17.14 -0.40 -1.71
C GLY A 148 16.35 0.70 -2.44
N PHE A 149 15.69 1.59 -1.71
CA PHE A 149 14.98 2.74 -2.26
C PHE A 149 15.04 3.95 -1.33
N THR A 150 15.27 5.14 -1.89
CA THR A 150 15.26 6.41 -1.16
C THR A 150 13.98 7.18 -1.45
N VAL A 151 13.21 7.46 -0.41
CA VAL A 151 12.06 8.37 -0.45
C VAL A 151 12.55 9.77 -0.15
N GLU A 152 12.65 10.61 -1.17
CA GLU A 152 13.10 11.99 -1.03
C GLU A 152 12.19 12.82 -0.11
N ALA A 153 12.76 13.83 0.53
CA ALA A 153 12.04 14.68 1.48
C ALA A 153 10.86 15.42 0.84
N ASP A 154 10.96 15.75 -0.45
CA ASP A 154 9.95 16.47 -1.24
C ASP A 154 8.82 15.57 -1.78
N VAL A 155 8.88 14.25 -1.58
CA VAL A 155 7.78 13.33 -1.93
C VAL A 155 6.56 13.65 -1.06
N GLN A 156 5.46 14.00 -1.71
CA GLN A 156 4.22 14.47 -1.07
C GLN A 156 3.12 13.40 -1.06
N PHE A 157 3.21 12.37 -1.89
CA PHE A 157 2.26 11.27 -1.92
C PHE A 157 2.96 9.91 -2.04
N CYS A 158 2.54 8.95 -1.22
CA CYS A 158 2.99 7.56 -1.31
C CYS A 158 1.79 6.61 -1.29
N ILE A 159 1.82 5.61 -2.19
CA ILE A 159 1.08 4.36 -2.00
C ILE A 159 2.04 3.34 -1.41
N ILE A 160 1.66 2.73 -0.29
CA ILE A 160 2.33 1.54 0.24
C ILE A 160 1.45 0.36 -0.12
N GLU A 161 1.98 -0.61 -0.86
CA GLU A 161 1.24 -1.79 -1.28
C GLU A 161 1.81 -3.06 -0.63
N GLY A 162 0.93 -4.02 -0.28
CA GLY A 162 1.35 -5.26 0.36
C GLY A 162 0.18 -6.16 0.72
N ASN A 163 0.45 -7.40 1.16
CA ASN A 163 -0.65 -8.35 1.45
C ASN A 163 -1.39 -8.01 2.75
N TYR A 164 -0.71 -7.42 3.73
CA TYR A 164 -1.17 -7.40 5.13
C TYR A 164 -1.42 -6.00 5.70
N LEU A 165 -1.31 -4.96 4.88
CA LEU A 165 -1.37 -3.56 5.34
C LEU A 165 -2.70 -3.15 5.98
N LEU A 166 -3.77 -3.93 5.74
CA LEU A 166 -5.11 -3.69 6.28
C LEU A 166 -5.56 -4.75 7.32
N VAL A 167 -4.65 -5.63 7.75
CA VAL A 167 -4.91 -6.63 8.80
C VAL A 167 -5.12 -5.91 10.14
N ASP A 168 -6.13 -6.32 10.91
CA ASP A 168 -6.48 -5.74 12.23
C ASP A 168 -5.75 -6.38 13.43
N LYS A 169 -4.69 -7.12 13.16
CA LYS A 169 -3.85 -7.75 14.17
C LYS A 169 -2.51 -7.06 14.23
N GLU A 170 -1.94 -7.02 15.43
CA GLU A 170 -0.61 -6.49 15.65
C GLU A 170 0.45 -7.25 14.81
N PRO A 171 1.47 -6.54 14.29
CA PRO A 171 1.66 -5.09 14.36
C PRO A 171 0.86 -4.28 13.31
N TRP A 172 0.27 -4.95 12.32
CA TRP A 172 -0.35 -4.34 11.14
C TRP A 172 -1.53 -3.41 11.45
N SER A 173 -2.28 -3.70 12.52
CA SER A 173 -3.40 -2.88 13.01
C SER A 173 -3.03 -1.40 13.17
N GLN A 174 -1.78 -1.12 13.55
CA GLN A 174 -1.29 0.25 13.78
C GLN A 174 -1.24 1.08 12.49
N ILE A 175 -1.15 0.46 11.32
CA ILE A 175 -1.07 1.17 10.03
C ILE A 175 -2.34 1.97 9.78
N ALA A 176 -3.50 1.48 10.24
CA ALA A 176 -4.79 2.13 10.02
C ALA A 176 -4.84 3.58 10.53
N ASP A 177 -4.21 3.85 11.67
CA ASP A 177 -4.15 5.19 12.28
C ASP A 177 -3.01 6.05 11.71
N LEU A 178 -2.09 5.44 10.94
CA LEU A 178 -0.92 6.08 10.38
C LEU A 178 -1.09 6.51 8.92
N VAL A 179 -2.18 6.12 8.25
CA VAL A 179 -2.44 6.40 6.81
C VAL A 179 -3.70 7.27 6.61
N ASP A 180 -3.82 7.90 5.44
CA ASP A 180 -4.90 8.84 5.10
C ASP A 180 -6.06 8.19 4.32
N ASP A 181 -5.81 7.02 3.74
CA ASP A 181 -6.79 6.22 3.03
C ASP A 181 -6.33 4.76 2.94
N ARG A 182 -7.29 3.85 2.71
CA ARG A 182 -7.05 2.40 2.69
C ARG A 182 -7.84 1.75 1.59
N TRP A 183 -7.15 1.03 0.71
CA TRP A 183 -7.76 0.43 -0.48
C TRP A 183 -7.54 -1.07 -0.46
N LEU A 184 -8.60 -1.83 -0.72
CA LEU A 184 -8.53 -3.28 -0.84
C LEU A 184 -8.77 -3.68 -2.28
N GLY A 185 -7.84 -4.46 -2.82
CA GLY A 185 -8.04 -5.20 -4.07
C GLY A 185 -8.62 -6.56 -3.78
N ASP A 186 -9.80 -6.83 -4.34
CA ASP A 186 -10.31 -8.18 -4.45
C ASP A 186 -10.14 -8.68 -5.89
N ARG A 187 -9.99 -10.00 -6.01
CA ARG A 187 -10.06 -10.67 -7.29
C ARG A 187 -11.48 -11.19 -7.43
N ASP A 188 -12.23 -10.65 -8.39
CA ASP A 188 -13.48 -11.23 -8.85
C ASP A 188 -13.20 -12.72 -9.21
N PRO A 189 -14.01 -13.68 -8.75
CA PRO A 189 -13.92 -15.07 -9.20
C PRO A 189 -13.90 -15.24 -10.73
N ALA A 190 -14.41 -14.27 -11.51
CA ALA A 190 -14.33 -14.23 -12.97
C ALA A 190 -12.99 -13.69 -13.54
N GLY A 191 -12.07 -13.23 -12.70
CA GLY A 191 -10.71 -12.81 -13.08
C GLY A 191 -10.50 -11.29 -13.23
N ALA A 192 -11.52 -10.46 -13.04
CA ALA A 192 -11.39 -9.01 -12.99
C ALA A 192 -10.92 -8.54 -11.60
N SER A 193 -10.03 -7.55 -11.54
CA SER A 193 -9.63 -6.94 -10.26
C SER A 193 -10.60 -5.81 -9.93
N THR A 194 -11.28 -5.88 -8.79
CA THR A 194 -12.14 -4.81 -8.29
C THR A 194 -11.46 -4.15 -7.10
N TRP A 195 -11.46 -2.81 -7.08
CA TRP A 195 -10.77 -2.02 -6.07
C TRP A 195 -11.78 -1.18 -5.29
N TYR A 196 -11.81 -1.38 -3.98
CA TYR A 196 -12.77 -0.73 -3.09
C TYR A 196 -12.05 0.34 -2.26
N PRO A 197 -12.25 1.63 -2.56
CA PRO A 197 -11.84 2.70 -1.67
C PRO A 197 -12.84 2.81 -0.52
N GLU A 198 -12.55 2.20 0.63
CA GLU A 198 -13.43 2.27 1.81
C GLU A 198 -12.73 2.90 3.01
N ASN A 199 -13.47 3.71 3.76
CA ASN A 199 -13.10 4.11 5.11
C ASN A 199 -13.36 2.92 6.05
N PHE A 200 -12.51 1.89 6.04
CA PHE A 200 -12.64 0.72 6.90
C PHE A 200 -12.48 1.09 8.39
N ALA A 201 -13.52 1.61 9.05
CA ALA A 201 -13.42 2.19 10.40
C ALA A 201 -12.86 1.23 11.47
N LYS A 202 -12.80 -0.09 11.20
CA LYS A 202 -11.95 -1.11 11.84
C LYS A 202 -12.17 -2.45 11.12
N GLY A 203 -11.09 -3.17 10.79
CA GLY A 203 -11.14 -4.62 10.49
C GLY A 203 -11.43 -5.04 9.05
N VAL A 204 -10.40 -5.28 8.23
CA VAL A 204 -10.50 -5.97 6.92
C VAL A 204 -10.23 -7.49 7.07
N THR A 205 -9.96 -7.97 8.27
CA THR A 205 -9.57 -9.37 8.50
C THR A 205 -10.66 -10.37 8.11
N SER A 206 -11.94 -9.97 8.13
CA SER A 206 -13.04 -10.80 7.63
C SER A 206 -13.11 -10.90 6.10
N LEU A 207 -12.55 -9.92 5.38
CA LEU A 207 -12.49 -9.89 3.91
C LEU A 207 -11.22 -10.57 3.37
N LEU A 208 -10.18 -10.68 4.21
CA LEU A 208 -9.00 -11.49 3.91
C LEU A 208 -9.37 -12.97 4.10
N LYS A 209 -9.41 -13.73 3.00
CA LYS A 209 -9.77 -15.15 3.06
C LYS A 209 -8.81 -15.90 4.01
N PRO A 210 -9.26 -16.95 4.72
CA PRO A 210 -8.43 -17.71 5.66
C PRO A 210 -7.09 -18.18 5.07
N VAL A 211 -7.04 -18.42 3.76
CA VAL A 211 -5.83 -18.86 3.03
C VAL A 211 -4.67 -17.85 3.07
N TRP A 212 -4.92 -16.62 3.50
CA TRP A 212 -3.92 -15.54 3.55
C TRP A 212 -3.35 -15.31 4.94
N LEU A 213 -4.11 -15.70 5.95
CA LEU A 213 -3.78 -15.56 7.38
C LEU A 213 -3.27 -16.88 7.96
N GLY A 214 -3.62 -18.00 7.32
CA GLY A 214 -3.38 -19.37 7.75
C GLY A 214 -2.26 -20.07 7.02
#